data_AF-A0A2P4Q9W2-F1
#
_entry.id   AF-A0A2P4Q9W2-F1
#
_cell.length_a   1.000
_cell.length_b   1.000
_cell.length_c   1.000
_cell.angle_alpha   90.00
_cell.angle_beta   90.00
_cell.angle_gamma   90.00
#
_symmetry.space_group_name_H-M   'P 1'
#
loop_
_entity.id
_entity.type
_entity.pdbx_description
1 polymer ?
#
loop_
_entity_poly.entity_id
_entity_poly.type
_entity_poly.pdbx_seq_one_letter_code
_entity_poly.pdbx_strand_id
1 'polypeptide(L)'
;MEFTQIFICNLFVLEFGNSPRNALEKLRLDLSNWIKNNGGGWKGRDAAQSIGKKFVTDLTSALWYIDSRSVETLNQKFKIPVIFDEFFGRSQPESYKSARPKFNSDELIQQNKKILNYVKLSWMLQNRFNWLKESLYKFGEILAKYSEYLDHQQIRSKEIKNSLTPIVNEIEVGSIEIFSANIWRN
;
A
#
# COMPACT_ATOMS: atom_id res chain seq x y z
N MET A 1 -17.97 4.89 48.06
CA MET A 1 -17.73 3.84 47.05
C MET A 1 -18.29 4.39 45.76
N GLU A 2 -17.46 5.07 44.98
CA GLU A 2 -17.88 5.71 43.73
C GLU A 2 -18.11 4.64 42.66
N PHE A 3 -19.32 4.61 42.11
CA PHE A 3 -19.59 3.87 40.90
C PHE A 3 -18.89 4.60 39.76
N THR A 4 -17.78 4.05 39.27
CA THR A 4 -17.20 4.44 37.98
C THR A 4 -18.25 4.18 36.90
N GLN A 5 -18.92 5.27 36.49
CA GLN A 5 -19.71 5.33 35.28
C GLN A 5 -18.80 4.91 34.13
N ILE A 6 -18.98 3.69 33.62
CA ILE A 6 -18.39 3.29 32.34
C ILE A 6 -19.03 4.22 31.31
N PHE A 7 -18.30 5.25 30.90
CA PHE A 7 -18.62 5.99 29.69
C PHE A 7 -18.58 4.99 28.54
N ILE A 8 -19.74 4.46 28.16
CA ILE A 8 -19.94 3.83 26.86
C ILE A 8 -19.67 4.95 25.85
N CYS A 9 -18.41 5.11 25.45
CA CYS A 9 -18.08 5.95 24.31
C CYS A 9 -18.82 5.34 23.13
N ASN A 10 -19.80 6.08 22.59
CA ASN A 10 -20.49 5.73 21.34
C ASN A 10 -19.48 5.74 20.18
N LEU A 11 -18.68 4.67 20.11
CA LEU A 11 -17.72 4.40 19.06
C LEU A 11 -18.47 3.69 17.96
N PHE A 12 -18.53 4.34 16.80
CA PHE A 12 -19.12 3.80 15.61
C PHE A 12 -18.00 3.24 14.73
N VAL A 13 -18.24 2.03 14.24
CA VAL A 13 -17.45 1.39 13.20
C VAL A 13 -18.25 1.49 11.90
N LEU A 14 -17.54 1.37 10.78
CA LEU A 14 -18.12 1.38 9.46
C LEU A 14 -19.00 0.16 9.24
N GLU A 15 -20.21 0.41 8.78
CA GLU A 15 -21.10 -0.61 8.24
C GLU A 15 -20.88 -0.64 6.72
N PHE A 16 -20.08 -1.60 6.25
CA PHE A 16 -20.08 -2.00 4.85
C PHE A 16 -21.10 -3.13 4.67
N GLY A 17 -21.66 -3.28 3.46
CA GLY A 17 -22.58 -4.39 3.20
C GLY A 17 -21.90 -5.73 3.51
N ASN A 18 -22.59 -6.61 4.24
CA ASN A 18 -22.03 -7.86 4.76
C ASN A 18 -21.68 -8.91 3.69
N SER A 19 -22.02 -8.65 2.42
CA SER A 19 -21.79 -9.55 1.30
C SER A 19 -20.86 -8.88 0.27
N PRO A 20 -19.54 -9.12 0.31
CA PRO A 20 -18.63 -8.59 -0.70
C PRO A 20 -18.87 -9.28 -2.05
N ARG A 21 -18.91 -8.50 -3.14
CA ARG A 21 -19.15 -8.99 -4.51
C ARG A 21 -17.86 -9.32 -5.25
N ASN A 22 -16.72 -8.80 -4.77
CA ASN A 22 -15.41 -9.02 -5.35
C ASN A 22 -14.31 -8.93 -4.27
N ALA A 23 -13.08 -9.31 -4.62
CA ALA A 23 -11.94 -9.33 -3.71
C ALA A 23 -11.58 -7.96 -3.13
N LEU A 24 -11.78 -6.87 -3.88
CA LEU A 24 -11.57 -5.50 -3.40
C LEU A 24 -12.58 -5.10 -2.31
N GLU A 25 -13.86 -5.45 -2.49
CA GLU A 25 -14.88 -5.23 -1.47
C GLU A 25 -14.63 -6.08 -0.22
N LYS A 26 -14.14 -7.31 -0.39
CA LYS A 26 -13.73 -8.18 0.71
C LYS A 26 -12.56 -7.56 1.49
N LEU A 27 -11.53 -7.06 0.80
CA LEU A 27 -10.41 -6.35 1.43
C LEU A 27 -10.89 -5.15 2.25
N ARG A 28 -11.81 -4.35 1.70
CA ARG A 28 -12.38 -3.20 2.42
C ARG A 28 -13.14 -3.60 3.69
N LEU A 29 -13.92 -4.69 3.62
CA LEU A 29 -14.64 -5.23 4.77
C LEU A 29 -13.66 -5.75 5.84
N ASP A 30 -12.64 -6.48 5.42
CA ASP A 30 -11.63 -7.04 6.32
C ASP A 30 -10.82 -5.93 7.02
N LEU A 31 -10.44 -4.86 6.30
CA LEU A 31 -9.80 -3.68 6.91
C LEU A 31 -10.71 -2.99 7.93
N SER A 32 -12.01 -2.90 7.65
CA SER A 32 -12.99 -2.34 8.60
C SER A 32 -13.08 -3.18 9.88
N ASN A 33 -13.19 -4.49 9.73
CA ASN A 33 -13.24 -5.43 10.85
C ASN A 33 -11.93 -5.41 11.64
N TRP A 34 -10.82 -5.31 10.95
CA TRP A 34 -9.50 -5.23 11.56
C TRP A 34 -9.32 -3.99 12.43
N ILE A 35 -9.74 -2.81 11.95
CA ILE A 35 -9.74 -1.57 12.74
C ILE A 35 -10.59 -1.75 14.00
N LYS A 36 -11.79 -2.33 13.86
CA LYS A 36 -12.69 -2.61 14.99
C LYS A 36 -12.06 -3.54 16.01
N ASN A 37 -11.46 -4.64 15.56
CA ASN A 37 -10.88 -5.68 16.41
C ASN A 37 -9.65 -5.15 17.18
N ASN A 38 -8.97 -4.14 16.65
CA ASN A 38 -7.86 -3.45 17.32
C ASN A 38 -8.32 -2.23 18.17
N GLY A 39 -9.61 -2.15 18.52
CA GLY A 39 -10.15 -1.08 19.38
C GLY A 39 -10.27 0.28 18.70
N GLY A 40 -10.13 0.34 17.38
CA GLY A 40 -10.36 1.52 16.57
C GLY A 40 -11.85 1.84 16.40
N GLY A 41 -12.14 3.05 15.93
CA GLY A 41 -13.50 3.53 15.70
C GLY A 41 -13.62 5.04 15.82
N TRP A 42 -14.73 5.60 15.33
CA TRP A 42 -14.94 7.05 15.34
C TRP A 42 -16.02 7.44 16.35
N LYS A 43 -15.83 8.57 17.02
CA LYS A 43 -16.84 9.12 17.92
C LYS A 43 -17.95 9.75 17.07
N GLY A 44 -19.16 9.20 17.16
CA GLY A 44 -20.32 9.63 16.38
C GLY A 44 -20.47 8.95 15.02
N ARG A 45 -21.72 8.66 14.63
CA ARG A 45 -22.08 7.98 13.38
C ARG A 45 -21.60 8.75 12.15
N ASP A 46 -21.72 10.08 12.18
CA ASP A 46 -21.34 10.93 11.03
C ASP A 46 -19.84 10.90 10.78
N ALA A 47 -19.02 10.93 11.84
CA ALA A 47 -17.57 10.84 11.72
C ALA A 47 -17.14 9.47 11.16
N ALA A 48 -17.81 8.39 11.59
CA ALA A 48 -17.59 7.08 11.00
C ALA A 48 -17.96 7.08 9.51
N GLN A 49 -19.18 7.50 9.15
CA GLN A 49 -19.68 7.43 7.77
C GLN A 49 -19.00 8.40 6.80
N SER A 50 -18.41 9.49 7.28
CA SER A 50 -17.63 10.43 6.48
C SER A 50 -16.13 10.10 6.52
N ILE A 51 -15.45 10.52 7.58
CA ILE A 51 -13.98 10.44 7.73
C ILE A 51 -13.53 8.99 7.73
N GLY A 52 -14.16 8.14 8.54
CA GLY A 52 -13.78 6.73 8.65
C GLY A 52 -13.94 5.97 7.34
N LYS A 53 -15.07 6.20 6.65
CA LYS A 53 -15.39 5.49 5.41
C LYS A 53 -14.41 5.86 4.31
N LYS A 54 -14.07 7.15 4.23
CA LYS A 54 -13.06 7.66 3.30
C LYS A 54 -11.68 7.10 3.63
N PHE A 55 -11.29 7.08 4.91
CA PHE A 55 -10.01 6.52 5.35
C PHE A 55 -9.86 5.05 4.94
N VAL A 56 -10.83 4.20 5.26
CA VAL A 56 -10.78 2.78 4.92
C VAL A 56 -10.79 2.58 3.40
N THR A 57 -11.56 3.38 2.66
CA THR A 57 -11.58 3.32 1.19
C THR A 57 -10.24 3.69 0.57
N ASP A 58 -9.60 4.76 1.05
CA ASP A 58 -8.30 5.21 0.55
C ASP A 58 -7.19 4.21 0.93
N LEU A 59 -7.18 3.68 2.15
CA LEU A 59 -6.24 2.65 2.57
C LEU A 59 -6.41 1.35 1.77
N THR A 60 -7.66 0.92 1.55
CA THR A 60 -7.98 -0.22 0.68
C THR A 60 -7.41 0.00 -0.72
N SER A 61 -7.62 1.20 -1.28
CA SER A 61 -7.17 1.53 -2.63
C SER A 61 -5.64 1.49 -2.75
N ALA A 62 -4.92 2.02 -1.75
CA ALA A 62 -3.47 1.98 -1.71
C ALA A 62 -2.93 0.54 -1.62
N LEU A 63 -3.46 -0.26 -0.68
CA LEU A 63 -3.05 -1.66 -0.50
C LEU A 63 -3.35 -2.49 -1.75
N TRP A 64 -4.53 -2.33 -2.33
CA TRP A 64 -4.92 -3.01 -3.56
C TRP A 64 -4.03 -2.65 -4.74
N TYR A 65 -3.67 -1.37 -4.87
CA TYR A 65 -2.75 -0.92 -5.90
C TYR A 65 -1.39 -1.62 -5.76
N ILE A 66 -0.81 -1.69 -4.56
CA ILE A 66 0.45 -2.39 -4.34
C ILE A 66 0.34 -3.88 -4.68
N ASP A 67 -0.68 -4.54 -4.15
CA ASP A 67 -0.89 -5.98 -4.33
C ASP A 67 -0.95 -6.37 -5.81
N SER A 68 -1.73 -5.61 -6.58
CA SER A 68 -1.95 -5.87 -8.01
C SER A 68 -0.76 -5.57 -8.91
N ARG A 69 0.29 -4.91 -8.41
CA ARG A 69 1.52 -4.55 -9.14
C ARG A 69 2.76 -5.33 -8.67
N SER A 70 2.58 -6.34 -7.81
CA SER A 70 3.63 -7.13 -7.13
C SER A 70 4.11 -6.47 -5.84
N VAL A 71 3.50 -6.88 -4.72
CA VAL A 71 3.93 -6.46 -3.38
C VAL A 71 5.37 -6.88 -3.12
N GLU A 72 5.79 -8.02 -3.65
CA GLU A 72 7.12 -8.61 -3.48
C GLU A 72 8.21 -7.67 -4.03
N THR A 73 7.98 -7.09 -5.22
CA THR A 73 8.94 -6.20 -5.88
C THR A 73 9.20 -4.94 -5.05
N LEU A 74 8.15 -4.39 -4.43
CA LEU A 74 8.28 -3.23 -3.55
C LEU A 74 8.92 -3.64 -2.21
N ASN A 75 8.43 -4.73 -1.59
CA ASN A 75 8.85 -5.19 -0.27
C ASN A 75 10.30 -5.73 -0.21
N GLN A 76 10.85 -6.14 -1.35
CA GLN A 76 12.28 -6.47 -1.47
C GLN A 76 13.17 -5.24 -1.29
N LYS A 77 12.75 -4.07 -1.78
CA LYS A 77 13.54 -2.82 -1.73
C LYS A 77 13.23 -1.98 -0.50
N PHE A 78 11.95 -1.88 -0.15
CA PHE A 78 11.47 -1.07 0.95
C PHE A 78 10.49 -1.90 1.76
N LYS A 79 10.91 -2.29 2.97
CA LYS A 79 10.16 -3.22 3.82
C LYS A 79 8.84 -2.61 4.26
N ILE A 80 7.74 -3.12 3.72
CA ILE A 80 6.38 -2.74 4.13
C ILE A 80 6.18 -3.11 5.60
N PRO A 81 5.52 -2.27 6.41
CA PRO A 81 5.19 -2.62 7.78
C PRO A 81 4.38 -3.91 7.86
N VAL A 82 4.87 -4.88 8.64
CA VAL A 82 4.31 -6.24 8.83
C VAL A 82 2.82 -6.25 9.18
N ILE A 83 2.34 -5.17 9.79
CA ILE A 83 0.93 -5.00 10.14
C ILE A 83 -0.01 -5.04 8.92
N PHE A 84 0.51 -4.83 7.71
CA PHE A 84 -0.27 -4.86 6.48
C PHE A 84 -0.19 -6.20 5.73
N ASP A 85 0.63 -7.15 6.18
CA ASP A 85 0.92 -8.39 5.43
C ASP A 85 -0.35 -9.20 5.14
N GLU A 86 -1.31 -9.24 6.06
CA GLU A 86 -2.58 -9.98 5.91
C GLU A 86 -3.51 -9.42 4.81
N PHE A 87 -3.20 -8.22 4.28
CA PHE A 87 -4.00 -7.56 3.26
C PHE A 87 -3.48 -7.75 1.83
N PHE A 88 -2.34 -8.42 1.65
CA PHE A 88 -1.75 -8.72 0.34
C PHE A 88 -2.05 -10.16 -0.11
N GLY A 89 -1.75 -10.47 -1.39
CA GLY A 89 -2.03 -11.77 -2.01
C GLY A 89 -3.50 -11.98 -2.40
N ARG A 90 -4.29 -10.89 -2.45
CA ARG A 90 -5.75 -10.93 -2.65
C ARG A 90 -6.15 -10.51 -4.06
N SER A 91 -5.38 -9.61 -4.65
CA SER A 91 -5.37 -9.46 -6.10
C SER A 91 -4.86 -10.79 -6.65
N GLN A 92 -5.63 -11.43 -7.53
CA GLN A 92 -5.25 -12.69 -8.18
C GLN A 92 -4.79 -12.44 -9.63
N PRO A 93 -3.51 -12.08 -9.85
CA PRO A 93 -3.03 -11.91 -11.21
C PRO A 93 -2.93 -13.15 -12.07
N GLU A 94 -3.00 -14.33 -11.48
CA GLU A 94 -3.07 -15.60 -12.21
C GLU A 94 -4.33 -15.68 -13.11
N SER A 95 -5.33 -14.82 -12.85
CA SER A 95 -6.50 -14.65 -13.73
C SER A 95 -6.28 -13.67 -14.88
N TYR A 96 -5.17 -12.90 -14.91
CA TYR A 96 -4.88 -12.01 -16.02
C TYR A 96 -4.30 -12.78 -17.21
N LYS A 97 -4.91 -12.58 -18.38
CA LYS A 97 -4.37 -13.05 -19.67
C LYS A 97 -3.03 -12.39 -20.04
N SER A 98 -2.60 -11.38 -19.27
CA SER A 98 -1.43 -10.54 -19.52
C SER A 98 -0.55 -10.46 -18.28
N ALA A 99 0.72 -10.07 -18.49
CA ALA A 99 1.63 -9.75 -17.40
C ALA A 99 1.01 -8.72 -16.41
N ARG A 100 1.40 -8.80 -15.14
CA ARG A 100 1.02 -7.82 -14.12
C ARG A 100 1.40 -6.40 -14.60
N PRO A 101 0.53 -5.40 -14.39
CA PRO A 101 0.90 -4.02 -14.67
C PRO A 101 2.11 -3.62 -13.82
N LYS A 102 2.99 -2.79 -14.38
CA LYS A 102 4.11 -2.20 -13.64
C LYS A 102 3.61 -1.08 -12.72
N PHE A 103 4.41 -0.76 -11.72
CA PHE A 103 4.20 0.43 -10.90
C PHE A 103 4.31 1.71 -11.75
N ASN A 104 3.46 2.67 -11.43
CA ASN A 104 3.47 4.03 -11.93
C ASN A 104 3.84 5.00 -10.79
N SER A 105 4.79 5.89 -11.08
CA SER A 105 5.35 6.86 -10.12
C SER A 105 4.29 7.86 -9.63
N ASP A 106 3.53 8.48 -10.54
CA ASP A 106 2.49 9.44 -10.20
C ASP A 106 1.40 8.83 -9.31
N GLU A 107 0.96 7.61 -9.61
CA GLU A 107 -0.05 6.91 -8.83
C GLU A 107 0.47 6.59 -7.42
N LEU A 108 1.74 6.19 -7.27
CA LEU A 108 2.35 6.00 -5.94
C LEU A 108 2.38 7.29 -5.13
N ILE A 109 2.70 8.43 -5.76
CA ILE A 109 2.66 9.74 -5.10
C ILE A 109 1.23 10.13 -4.73
N GLN A 110 0.23 9.84 -5.56
CA GLN A 110 -1.16 10.08 -5.23
C GLN A 110 -1.62 9.24 -4.03
N GLN A 111 -1.28 7.94 -4.01
CA GLN A 111 -1.60 7.05 -2.89
C GLN A 111 -0.89 7.50 -1.60
N ASN A 112 0.40 7.82 -1.68
CA ASN A 112 1.18 8.42 -0.59
C ASN A 112 0.45 9.64 0.01
N LYS A 113 0.14 10.64 -0.81
CA LYS A 113 -0.53 11.88 -0.37
C LYS A 113 -1.84 11.59 0.36
N LYS A 114 -2.66 10.67 -0.14
CA LYS A 114 -3.90 10.25 0.52
C LYS A 114 -3.59 9.69 1.92
N ILE A 115 -2.65 8.75 2.02
CA ILE A 115 -2.29 8.08 3.27
C ILE A 115 -1.69 9.06 4.30
N LEU A 116 -0.69 9.85 3.92
CA LEU A 116 -0.01 10.76 4.86
C LEU A 116 -0.90 11.92 5.33
N ASN A 117 -1.92 12.31 4.57
CA ASN A 117 -2.90 13.29 5.04
C ASN A 117 -3.64 12.80 6.29
N TYR A 118 -3.92 11.50 6.41
CA TYR A 118 -4.61 10.94 7.57
C TYR A 118 -3.74 10.93 8.83
N VAL A 119 -2.43 10.72 8.69
CA VAL A 119 -1.48 10.70 9.82
C VAL A 119 -1.49 12.01 10.61
N LYS A 120 -1.81 13.12 9.93
CA LYS A 120 -1.85 14.47 10.51
C LYS A 120 -3.20 14.84 11.15
N LEU A 121 -4.25 14.05 10.96
CA LEU A 121 -5.58 14.39 11.48
C LEU A 121 -5.70 14.09 12.97
N SER A 122 -6.40 14.97 13.69
CA SER A 122 -6.54 14.90 15.15
C SER A 122 -7.13 13.58 15.66
N TRP A 123 -7.98 12.92 14.88
CA TRP A 123 -8.55 11.63 15.25
C TRP A 123 -7.50 10.49 15.22
N MET A 124 -6.49 10.57 14.35
CA MET A 124 -5.40 9.59 14.28
C MET A 124 -4.44 9.71 15.47
N LEU A 125 -4.42 10.87 16.14
CA LEU A 125 -3.63 11.12 17.35
C LEU A 125 -4.27 10.54 18.63
N GLN A 126 -5.48 10.00 18.53
CA GLN A 126 -6.18 9.44 19.67
C GLN A 126 -5.66 8.03 19.97
N ASN A 127 -5.60 7.66 21.25
CA ASN A 127 -5.02 6.37 21.70
C ASN A 127 -5.55 5.13 20.95
N ARG A 128 -6.81 5.15 20.52
CA ARG A 128 -7.47 4.10 19.73
C ARG A 128 -6.90 3.89 18.31
N PHE A 129 -6.06 4.78 17.81
CA PHE A 129 -5.39 4.67 16.52
C PHE A 129 -3.85 4.75 16.62
N ASN A 130 -3.30 4.91 17.82
CA ASN A 130 -1.83 5.01 18.01
C ASN A 130 -1.09 3.77 17.48
N TRP A 131 -1.70 2.58 17.61
CA TRP A 131 -1.16 1.32 17.10
C TRP A 131 -0.99 1.30 15.58
N LEU A 132 -1.77 2.10 14.84
CA LEU A 132 -1.75 2.16 13.37
C LEU A 132 -0.85 3.29 12.85
N LYS A 133 -0.77 4.39 13.59
CA LYS A 133 -0.22 5.66 13.10
C LYS A 133 1.19 5.53 12.54
N GLU A 134 2.11 4.91 13.28
CA GLU A 134 3.52 4.80 12.86
C GLU A 134 3.66 3.94 11.61
N SER A 135 2.97 2.79 11.58
CA SER A 135 2.97 1.90 10.42
C SER A 135 2.35 2.58 9.19
N LEU A 136 1.26 3.33 9.37
CA LEU A 136 0.62 4.07 8.28
C LEU A 136 1.55 5.16 7.72
N TYR A 137 2.28 5.87 8.59
CA TYR A 137 3.29 6.84 8.17
C TYR A 137 4.41 6.18 7.36
N LYS A 138 5.02 5.11 7.90
CA LYS A 138 6.08 4.35 7.21
C LYS A 138 5.59 3.83 5.86
N PHE A 139 4.37 3.31 5.78
CA PHE A 139 3.78 2.87 4.52
C PHE A 139 3.71 4.02 3.51
N GLY A 140 3.20 5.19 3.89
CA GLY A 140 3.18 6.37 3.01
C GLY A 140 4.57 6.80 2.54
N GLU A 141 5.58 6.80 3.42
CA GLU A 141 6.97 7.10 3.06
C GLU A 141 7.55 6.11 2.05
N ILE A 142 7.25 4.82 2.21
CA ILE A 142 7.70 3.77 1.29
C ILE A 142 7.13 4.00 -0.11
N LEU A 143 5.86 4.40 -0.21
CA LEU A 143 5.25 4.75 -1.50
C LEU A 143 5.99 5.91 -2.18
N ALA A 144 6.38 6.93 -1.40
CA ALA A 144 7.18 8.06 -1.89
C ALA A 144 8.56 7.60 -2.41
N LYS A 145 9.31 6.87 -1.57
CA LYS A 145 10.67 6.40 -1.88
C LYS A 145 10.69 5.48 -3.08
N TYR A 146 9.66 4.63 -3.22
CA TYR A 146 9.56 3.75 -4.37
C TYR A 146 9.25 4.52 -5.66
N SER A 147 8.44 5.59 -5.59
CA SER A 147 8.23 6.50 -6.73
C SER A 147 9.54 7.17 -7.17
N GLU A 148 10.30 7.75 -6.24
CA GLU A 148 11.61 8.34 -6.53
C GLU A 148 12.57 7.33 -7.16
N TYR A 149 12.58 6.10 -6.64
CA TYR A 149 13.35 5.00 -7.21
C TYR A 149 12.97 4.69 -8.66
N LEU A 150 11.68 4.68 -8.99
CA LEU A 150 11.22 4.44 -10.37
C LEU A 150 11.66 5.56 -11.32
N ASP A 151 11.60 6.81 -10.88
CA ASP A 151 12.03 7.96 -11.68
C ASP A 151 13.54 7.89 -11.96
N HIS A 152 14.34 7.58 -10.94
CA HIS A 152 15.78 7.35 -11.11
C HIS A 152 16.09 6.18 -12.06
N GLN A 153 15.33 5.09 -11.99
CA GLN A 153 15.49 3.97 -12.92
C GLN A 153 15.12 4.35 -14.36
N GLN A 154 14.09 5.18 -14.54
CA GLN A 154 13.69 5.65 -15.86
C GLN A 154 14.72 6.59 -16.49
N ILE A 155 15.31 7.49 -15.69
CA ILE A 155 16.40 8.38 -16.14
C ILE A 155 17.60 7.54 -16.59
N ARG A 156 18.08 6.63 -15.74
CA ARG A 156 19.20 5.73 -16.07
C ARG A 156 18.94 4.92 -17.34
N SER A 157 17.74 4.38 -17.49
CA SER A 157 17.38 3.61 -18.69
C SER A 157 17.43 4.46 -19.97
N LYS A 158 17.06 5.73 -19.90
CA LYS A 158 17.16 6.67 -21.04
C LYS A 158 18.62 7.00 -21.36
N GLU A 159 19.44 7.24 -20.35
CA GLU A 159 20.88 7.51 -20.50
C GLU A 159 21.59 6.32 -21.16
N ILE A 160 21.34 5.09 -20.69
CA ILE A 160 21.90 3.87 -21.27
C ILE A 160 21.46 3.71 -22.73
N LYS A 161 20.18 3.90 -23.04
CA LYS A 161 19.66 3.80 -24.42
C LYS A 161 20.30 4.81 -25.38
N ASN A 162 20.62 6.00 -24.87
CA ASN A 162 21.23 7.08 -25.65
C ASN A 162 22.76 6.99 -25.68
N SER A 163 23.36 6.08 -24.91
CA SER A 163 24.80 5.86 -24.88
C SER A 163 25.25 4.99 -26.05
N LEU A 164 26.34 5.42 -26.71
CA LEU A 164 27.02 4.65 -27.75
C LEU A 164 27.99 3.60 -27.17
N THR A 165 28.15 3.56 -25.85
CA THR A 165 28.99 2.58 -25.14
C THR A 165 28.19 1.89 -24.03
N PRO A 166 28.37 0.59 -23.79
CA PRO A 166 27.69 -0.10 -22.69
C PRO A 166 28.11 0.52 -21.35
N ILE A 167 27.16 1.09 -20.61
CA ILE A 167 27.39 1.58 -19.25
C ILE A 167 27.06 0.43 -18.30
N VAL A 168 28.09 -0.24 -17.77
CA VAL A 168 27.94 -1.29 -16.75
C VAL A 168 28.06 -0.65 -15.37
N ASN A 169 27.05 -0.82 -14.52
CA ASN A 169 27.06 -0.35 -13.15
C ASN A 169 27.55 -1.49 -12.24
N GLU A 170 28.75 -1.37 -11.67
CA GLU A 170 29.41 -2.45 -10.91
C GLU A 170 28.61 -2.90 -9.66
N ILE A 171 27.67 -2.09 -9.18
CA ILE A 171 26.83 -2.39 -8.01
C ILE A 171 25.67 -3.35 -8.34
N GLU A 172 25.32 -3.54 -9.63
CA GLU A 172 24.28 -4.49 -10.08
C GLU A 172 24.85 -5.84 -10.59
N VAL A 173 26.17 -6.09 -10.42
CA VAL A 173 26.91 -7.25 -10.98
C VAL A 173 26.51 -8.63 -10.42
N GLY A 174 25.60 -8.68 -9.44
CA GLY A 174 25.17 -9.95 -8.83
C GLY A 174 24.28 -10.85 -9.70
N SER A 175 23.81 -10.43 -10.87
CA SER A 175 22.83 -11.25 -11.63
C SER A 175 22.78 -10.97 -13.14
N ILE A 176 23.91 -10.96 -13.84
CA ILE A 176 23.91 -11.03 -15.31
C ILE A 176 24.41 -12.42 -15.72
N GLU A 177 23.48 -13.35 -15.91
CA GLU A 177 23.73 -14.54 -16.74
C GLU A 177 23.73 -14.07 -18.21
N ILE A 178 24.92 -13.98 -18.79
CA ILE A 178 25.07 -13.73 -20.23
C ILE A 178 24.75 -15.04 -20.95
N PHE A 179 23.57 -15.14 -21.55
CA PHE A 179 23.29 -16.19 -22.52
C PHE A 179 24.03 -15.86 -23.81
N SER A 180 24.95 -16.75 -24.21
CA SER A 180 25.68 -16.69 -25.47
C SER A 180 24.73 -16.47 -26.65
N ALA A 181 25.07 -15.54 -27.54
CA ALA A 181 24.29 -15.28 -28.74
C ALA A 181 24.09 -16.56 -29.57
N ASN A 182 22.86 -16.77 -30.06
CA ASN A 182 22.57 -17.83 -31.02
C ASN A 182 23.42 -17.61 -32.27
N ILE A 183 24.38 -18.51 -32.48
CA ILE A 183 25.10 -18.65 -33.74
C ILE A 183 24.08 -19.19 -34.74
N TRP A 184 23.57 -18.33 -35.61
CA TRP A 184 22.86 -18.79 -36.80
C TRP A 184 23.89 -19.43 -37.73
N ARG A 185 23.79 -20.74 -37.91
CA ARG A 185 24.59 -21.48 -38.90
C ARG A 185 23.93 -21.35 -40.27
N ASN A 186 24.70 -20.74 -41.17
CA ASN A 186 24.72 -20.71 -42.64
C ASN A 186 23.54 -20.07 -43.38
#